data_AF-A0A970I5R9-F1
#
_entry.id   AF-A0A970I5R9-F1
#
_cell.length_a   1.000
_cell.length_b   1.000
_cell.length_c   1.000
_cell.angle_alpha   90.00
_cell.angle_beta   90.00
_cell.angle_gamma   90.00
#
_symmetry.space_group_name_H-M   'P 1'
#
loop_
_entity.id
_entity.type
_entity.pdbx_description
1 polymer ?
#
loop_
_entity_poly.entity_id
_entity_poly.type
_entity_poly.pdbx_seq_one_letter_code
_entity_poly.pdbx_strand_id
1 'polypeptide(L)'
;MLDNKFVFEKLREKFGDAIIGFEENFGLLAVHADKEFNLKILQFLYEEESLGFRFMTDLTAIHYPNNKGEELVVTYLLYNMEKNFHVRLKFALDINQPDIYTASQLHPTANWQERECYDFYGVNFVGHPNLIRVLNVDEMDYFPLRKEFPLEDQTRTDKDDEMFGRGGNFNYGNFSV
;
A
#
# COMPACT_ATOMS: atom_id res chain seq x y z
N MET A 1 16.89 -15.84 18.33
CA MET A 1 15.46 -15.74 17.95
C MET A 1 15.34 -14.45 17.17
N LEU A 2 14.54 -14.40 16.10
CA LEU A 2 14.38 -13.15 15.36
C LEU A 2 13.58 -12.18 16.24
N ASP A 3 14.08 -10.96 16.42
CA ASP A 3 13.41 -9.91 17.18
C ASP A 3 13.36 -8.59 16.38
N ASN A 4 12.46 -7.69 16.77
CA ASN A 4 12.24 -6.42 16.08
C ASN A 4 13.51 -5.57 16.01
N LYS A 5 14.28 -5.55 17.10
CA LYS A 5 15.48 -4.74 17.22
C LYS A 5 16.59 -5.25 16.29
N PHE A 6 16.81 -6.55 16.23
CA PHE A 6 17.79 -7.22 15.41
C PHE A 6 17.50 -6.99 13.93
N VAL A 7 16.25 -7.15 13.49
CA VAL A 7 15.86 -6.90 12.09
C VAL A 7 16.08 -5.43 11.73
N PHE A 8 15.67 -4.51 12.60
CA PHE A 8 15.86 -3.08 12.37
C PHE A 8 17.35 -2.68 12.34
N GLU A 9 18.16 -3.18 13.27
CA GLU A 9 19.60 -2.92 13.31
C GLU A 9 20.29 -3.44 12.05
N LYS A 10 19.92 -4.64 11.55
CA LYS A 10 20.46 -5.18 10.30
C LYS A 10 20.11 -4.34 9.08
N LEU A 11 18.86 -3.87 9.01
CA LEU A 11 18.44 -2.96 7.94
C LEU A 11 19.22 -1.64 8.01
N ARG A 12 19.38 -1.07 9.21
CA ARG A 12 20.10 0.18 9.42
C ARG A 12 21.60 0.06 9.15
N GLU A 13 22.23 -1.06 9.52
CA GLU A 13 23.64 -1.36 9.25
C GLU A 13 23.92 -1.37 7.74
N LYS A 14 23.01 -1.95 6.94
CA LYS A 14 23.21 -2.10 5.50
C LYS A 14 22.76 -0.90 4.66
N PHE A 15 21.67 -0.24 5.05
CA PHE A 15 21.02 0.80 4.25
C PHE A 15 21.14 2.21 4.83
N GLY A 16 21.64 2.35 6.07
CA GLY A 16 21.96 3.64 6.68
C GLY A 16 20.80 4.63 6.61
N ASP A 17 21.06 5.77 5.96
CA ASP A 17 20.13 6.89 5.84
C ASP A 17 18.90 6.58 4.95
N ALA A 18 18.92 5.50 4.17
CA ALA A 18 17.74 5.06 3.42
C ALA A 18 16.65 4.48 4.34
N ILE A 19 16.97 4.15 5.60
CA ILE A 19 15.97 3.80 6.62
C ILE A 19 15.56 5.08 7.34
N ILE A 20 14.40 5.62 6.96
CA ILE A 20 13.86 6.90 7.44
C ILE A 20 13.38 6.77 8.89
N GLY A 21 12.78 5.63 9.25
CA GLY A 21 12.27 5.41 10.59
C GLY A 21 11.65 4.04 10.79
N PHE A 22 11.08 3.82 11.97
CA PHE A 22 10.30 2.63 12.26
C PHE A 22 9.15 2.95 13.22
N GLU A 23 8.14 2.09 13.18
CA GLU A 23 7.02 2.05 14.10
C GLU A 23 6.91 0.64 14.65
N GLU A 24 6.61 0.53 15.94
CA GLU A 24 6.29 -0.75 16.57
C GLU A 24 4.90 -0.64 17.19
N ASN A 25 3.95 -1.35 16.58
CA ASN A 25 2.56 -1.37 17.03
C ASN A 25 2.17 -2.82 17.33
N PHE A 26 1.76 -3.08 18.58
CA PHE A 26 1.36 -4.42 19.04
C PHE A 26 2.43 -5.50 18.78
N GLY A 27 3.72 -5.13 18.87
CA GLY A 27 4.85 -6.03 18.62
C GLY A 27 5.17 -6.27 17.14
N LEU A 28 4.47 -5.61 16.20
CA LEU A 28 4.76 -5.69 14.77
C LEU A 28 5.65 -4.52 14.34
N LEU A 29 6.84 -4.85 13.85
CA LEU A 29 7.77 -3.90 13.26
C LEU A 29 7.26 -3.42 11.89
N ALA A 30 7.15 -2.11 11.73
CA ALA A 30 7.01 -1.45 10.44
C ALA A 30 8.20 -0.51 10.22
N VAL A 31 8.91 -0.67 9.12
CA VAL A 31 10.08 0.13 8.76
C VAL A 31 9.71 1.05 7.61
N HIS A 32 9.98 2.33 7.77
CA HIS A 32 9.85 3.34 6.72
C HIS A 32 11.20 3.49 6.04
N ALA A 33 11.22 3.37 4.72
CA ALA A 33 12.44 3.46 3.94
C ALA A 33 12.22 4.24 2.64
N ASP A 34 13.32 4.69 2.05
CA ASP A 34 13.32 5.35 0.76
C ASP A 34 12.88 4.38 -0.35
N LYS A 35 11.93 4.83 -1.18
CA LYS A 35 11.39 4.06 -2.29
C LYS A 35 12.46 3.65 -3.30
N GLU A 36 13.54 4.41 -3.46
CA GLU A 36 14.64 4.09 -4.38
C GLU A 36 15.36 2.78 -4.02
N PHE A 37 15.28 2.38 -2.74
CA PHE A 37 15.93 1.18 -2.23
C PHE A 37 14.97 0.01 -2.04
N ASN A 38 13.70 0.13 -2.45
CA ASN A 38 12.67 -0.87 -2.17
C ASN A 38 13.09 -2.29 -2.59
N LEU A 39 13.54 -2.46 -3.84
CA LEU A 39 13.92 -3.78 -4.37
C LEU A 39 15.19 -4.32 -3.70
N LYS A 40 16.16 -3.45 -3.40
CA LYS A 40 17.40 -3.83 -2.69
C LYS A 40 17.12 -4.29 -1.27
N ILE A 41 16.20 -3.62 -0.57
CA ILE A 41 15.78 -3.98 0.78
C ILE A 41 15.04 -5.32 0.76
N LEU A 42 14.07 -5.49 -0.15
CA LEU A 42 13.34 -6.74 -0.32
C LEU A 42 14.29 -7.92 -0.62
N GLN A 43 15.23 -7.73 -1.54
CA GLN A 43 16.23 -8.73 -1.88
C GLN A 43 17.12 -9.09 -0.69
N PHE A 44 17.56 -8.09 0.08
CA PHE A 44 18.35 -8.35 1.29
C PHE A 44 17.58 -9.16 2.33
N LEU A 45 16.31 -8.81 2.60
CA LEU A 45 15.48 -9.55 3.54
C LEU A 45 15.23 -10.99 3.08
N TYR A 46 15.19 -11.22 1.77
CA TYR A 46 15.00 -12.54 1.16
C TYR A 46 16.27 -13.42 1.25
N GLU A 47 17.43 -12.85 0.90
CA GLU A 47 18.69 -13.59 0.72
C GLU A 47 19.49 -13.77 2.00
N GLU A 48 19.42 -12.81 2.93
CA GLU A 48 20.19 -12.86 4.16
C GLU A 48 19.71 -14.03 5.03
N GLU A 49 20.60 -15.02 5.25
CA GLU A 49 20.28 -16.26 5.97
C GLU A 49 19.81 -15.99 7.41
N SER A 50 20.30 -14.91 8.02
CA SER A 50 19.88 -14.50 9.36
C SER A 50 18.46 -13.91 9.42
N LEU A 51 17.90 -13.49 8.28
CA LEU A 51 16.58 -12.84 8.17
C LEU A 51 15.52 -13.71 7.49
N GLY A 52 15.82 -14.31 6.33
CA GLY A 52 15.02 -15.36 5.68
C GLY A 52 13.56 -15.03 5.35
N PHE A 53 13.22 -13.79 4.98
CA PHE A 53 11.86 -13.39 4.61
C PHE A 53 11.51 -13.82 3.17
N ARG A 54 11.19 -15.10 3.00
CA ARG A 54 10.90 -15.70 1.68
C ARG A 54 9.44 -15.60 1.27
N PHE A 55 8.54 -15.31 2.21
CA PHE A 55 7.11 -15.21 1.95
C PHE A 55 6.66 -13.75 2.02
N MET A 56 6.06 -13.26 0.94
CA MET A 56 5.34 -11.99 0.94
C MET A 56 3.86 -12.30 1.13
N THR A 57 3.34 -11.90 2.29
CA THR A 57 1.95 -12.12 2.67
C THR A 57 1.03 -11.19 1.88
N ASP A 58 1.38 -9.91 1.84
CA ASP A 58 0.54 -8.91 1.21
C ASP A 58 1.33 -7.72 0.67
N LEU A 59 0.74 -7.01 -0.29
CA LEU A 59 1.23 -5.75 -0.83
C LEU A 59 0.01 -4.85 -1.07
N THR A 60 0.00 -3.72 -0.38
CA THR A 60 -1.10 -2.76 -0.45
C THR A 60 -0.57 -1.33 -0.52
N ALA A 61 -1.44 -0.36 -0.76
CA ALA A 61 -1.10 1.06 -0.65
C ALA A 61 -2.10 1.80 0.23
N ILE A 62 -1.68 2.93 0.79
CA ILE A 62 -2.51 3.77 1.66
C ILE A 62 -2.41 5.22 1.18
N HIS A 63 -3.55 5.90 1.04
CA HIS A 63 -3.58 7.31 0.64
C HIS A 63 -3.75 8.24 1.87
N TYR A 64 -2.73 9.06 2.12
CA TYR A 64 -2.67 10.16 3.09
C TYR A 64 -2.69 11.53 2.38
N PRO A 65 -3.86 12.08 2.04
CA PRO A 65 -3.96 13.30 1.21
C PRO A 65 -3.35 14.57 1.84
N ASN A 66 -3.12 14.56 3.15
CA ASN A 66 -2.54 15.71 3.86
C ASN A 66 -1.00 15.72 3.83
N ASN A 67 -0.34 14.62 3.41
CA ASN A 67 1.11 14.47 3.42
C ASN A 67 1.67 14.76 2.02
N LYS A 68 1.88 16.04 1.71
CA LYS A 68 2.35 16.45 0.37
C LYS A 68 3.72 15.86 0.03
N GLY A 69 3.83 15.23 -1.15
CA GLY A 69 5.03 14.53 -1.62
C GLY A 69 5.19 13.11 -1.06
N GLU A 70 4.32 12.69 -0.14
CA GLU A 70 4.31 11.38 0.52
C GLU A 70 2.86 10.85 0.65
N GLU A 71 2.01 11.21 -0.31
CA GLU A 71 0.57 10.96 -0.24
C GLU A 71 0.25 9.47 -0.35
N LEU A 72 1.00 8.71 -1.14
CA LEU A 72 0.79 7.28 -1.34
C LEU A 72 1.87 6.49 -0.59
N VAL A 73 1.45 5.62 0.33
CA VAL A 73 2.36 4.75 1.07
C VAL A 73 2.15 3.30 0.65
N VAL A 74 3.07 2.77 -0.15
CA VAL A 74 3.08 1.34 -0.53
C VAL A 74 3.67 0.54 0.63
N THR A 75 2.93 -0.46 1.08
CA THR A 75 3.27 -1.30 2.22
C THR A 75 3.42 -2.76 1.80
N TYR A 76 4.58 -3.34 2.04
CA TYR A 76 4.87 -4.76 1.86
C TYR A 76 4.80 -5.46 3.21
N LEU A 77 4.01 -6.54 3.29
CA LEU A 77 3.91 -7.40 4.48
C LEU A 77 4.70 -8.67 4.21
N LEU A 78 5.83 -8.84 4.90
CA LEU A 78 6.71 -9.98 4.76
C LEU A 78 6.63 -10.88 5.98
N TYR A 79 6.82 -12.17 5.75
CA TYR A 79 6.76 -13.19 6.77
C TYR A 79 7.90 -14.20 6.61
N ASN A 80 8.60 -14.45 7.70
CA ASN A 80 9.49 -15.57 7.83
C ASN A 80 8.73 -16.74 8.48
N MET A 81 8.45 -17.79 7.69
CA MET A 81 7.72 -18.98 8.14
C MET A 81 8.50 -19.80 9.17
N GLU A 82 9.83 -19.89 9.05
CA GLU A 82 10.66 -20.73 9.92
C GLU A 82 10.83 -20.11 11.32
N LYS A 83 10.93 -18.78 11.37
CA LYS A 83 11.09 -18.02 12.63
C LYS A 83 9.77 -17.48 13.16
N ASN A 84 8.66 -17.70 12.45
CA ASN A 84 7.34 -17.16 12.75
C ASN A 84 7.37 -15.66 13.08
N PHE A 85 7.91 -14.87 12.15
CA PHE A 85 8.16 -13.44 12.38
C PHE A 85 7.69 -12.60 11.19
N HIS A 86 7.01 -11.49 11.47
CA HIS A 86 6.46 -10.58 10.48
C HIS A 86 7.18 -9.24 10.49
N VAL A 87 7.38 -8.64 9.32
CA VAL A 87 7.85 -7.27 9.18
C VAL A 87 7.06 -6.55 8.09
N ARG A 88 6.79 -5.26 8.31
CA ARG A 88 6.21 -4.37 7.30
C ARG A 88 7.27 -3.42 6.78
N LEU A 89 7.32 -3.26 5.47
CA LEU A 89 8.08 -2.19 4.84
C LEU A 89 7.10 -1.17 4.27
N LYS A 90 7.35 0.11 4.54
CA LYS A 90 6.54 1.23 4.05
C LYS A 90 7.44 2.13 3.21
N PHE A 91 6.97 2.44 2.01
CA PHE A 91 7.62 3.35 1.08
C PHE A 91 6.61 4.45 0.76
N ALA A 92 6.99 5.70 1.00
CA ALA A 92 6.17 6.85 0.65
C ALA A 92 6.49 7.31 -0.78
N LEU A 93 5.45 7.74 -1.51
CA LEU A 93 5.52 8.18 -2.90
C LEU A 93 4.67 9.44 -3.08
N ASP A 94 5.15 10.32 -3.94
CA ASP A 94 4.37 11.45 -4.47
C ASP A 94 3.25 10.92 -5.37
N ILE A 95 2.02 11.39 -5.15
CA ILE A 95 0.84 11.01 -5.95
C ILE A 95 0.96 11.38 -7.44
N ASN A 96 1.73 12.43 -7.77
CA ASN A 96 1.94 12.88 -9.15
C ASN A 96 2.94 12.01 -9.90
N GLN A 97 3.87 11.39 -9.18
CA GLN A 97 4.83 10.43 -9.74
C GLN A 97 4.99 9.20 -8.83
N PRO A 98 3.96 8.33 -8.79
CA PRO A 98 3.90 7.21 -7.87
C PRO A 98 4.68 5.99 -8.39
N ASP A 99 5.91 6.23 -8.83
CA ASP A 99 6.80 5.22 -9.41
C ASP A 99 7.57 4.47 -8.31
N ILE A 100 7.56 3.14 -8.39
CA ILE A 100 8.33 2.22 -7.53
C ILE A 100 8.72 0.96 -8.30
N TYR A 101 9.85 0.33 -7.98
CA TYR A 101 10.28 -0.88 -8.71
C TYR A 101 9.44 -2.10 -8.36
N THR A 102 9.09 -2.91 -9.38
CA THR A 102 8.39 -4.19 -9.18
C THR A 102 9.20 -5.18 -8.33
N ALA A 103 8.53 -5.91 -7.45
CA ALA A 103 9.03 -7.05 -6.72
C ALA A 103 8.63 -8.39 -7.36
N SER A 104 7.91 -8.39 -8.49
CA SER A 104 7.34 -9.60 -9.12
C SER A 104 8.36 -10.68 -9.51
N GLN A 105 9.61 -10.30 -9.80
CA GLN A 105 10.68 -11.28 -10.06
C GLN A 105 11.20 -11.95 -8.78
N LEU A 106 11.21 -11.22 -7.66
CA LEU A 106 11.67 -11.74 -6.37
C LEU A 106 10.56 -12.54 -5.67
N HIS A 107 9.34 -11.99 -5.69
CA HIS A 107 8.13 -12.60 -5.14
C HIS A 107 7.09 -12.74 -6.27
N PRO A 108 6.92 -13.95 -6.85
CA PRO A 108 5.97 -14.17 -7.93
C PRO A 108 4.51 -13.80 -7.58
N THR A 109 4.16 -13.85 -6.29
CA THR A 109 2.85 -13.41 -5.77
C THR A 109 2.60 -11.92 -5.96
N ALA A 110 3.66 -11.10 -6.02
CA ALA A 110 3.54 -9.66 -6.21
C ALA A 110 2.92 -9.29 -7.56
N ASN A 111 2.99 -10.17 -8.57
CA ASN A 111 2.42 -9.87 -9.89
C ASN A 111 0.94 -9.45 -9.83
N TRP A 112 0.14 -10.16 -9.03
CA TRP A 112 -1.28 -9.85 -8.88
C TRP A 112 -1.52 -8.67 -7.93
N GLN A 113 -0.76 -8.60 -6.85
CA GLN A 113 -0.95 -7.57 -5.81
C GLN A 113 -0.49 -6.19 -6.29
N GLU A 114 0.56 -6.12 -7.13
CA GLU A 114 0.99 -4.88 -7.78
C GLU A 114 -0.05 -4.37 -8.77
N ARG A 115 -0.70 -5.28 -9.52
CA ARG A 115 -1.82 -4.93 -10.40
C ARG A 115 -3.03 -4.41 -9.62
N GLU A 116 -3.35 -5.01 -8.49
CA GLU A 116 -4.40 -4.51 -7.59
C GLU A 116 -4.07 -3.10 -7.07
N CYS A 117 -2.84 -2.88 -6.62
CA CYS A 117 -2.39 -1.56 -6.17
C CYS A 117 -2.40 -0.50 -7.27
N TYR A 118 -2.04 -0.88 -8.50
CA TYR A 118 -2.19 -0.03 -9.67
C TYR A 118 -3.67 0.31 -9.92
N ASP A 119 -4.55 -0.69 -9.91
CA ASP A 119 -5.97 -0.51 -10.22
C ASP A 119 -6.68 0.41 -9.21
N PHE A 120 -6.37 0.28 -7.92
CA PHE A 120 -7.05 1.04 -6.87
C PHE A 120 -6.39 2.34 -6.44
N TYR A 121 -5.06 2.43 -6.53
CA TYR A 121 -4.30 3.58 -6.04
C TYR A 121 -3.46 4.25 -7.13
N GLY A 122 -3.33 3.66 -8.32
CA GLY A 122 -2.55 4.23 -9.42
C GLY A 122 -1.05 4.21 -9.20
N VAL A 123 -0.55 3.30 -8.36
CA VAL A 123 0.89 3.11 -8.15
C VAL A 123 1.50 2.47 -9.40
N ASN A 124 2.55 3.08 -9.94
CA ASN A 124 3.23 2.61 -11.14
C ASN A 124 4.43 1.72 -10.76
N PHE A 125 4.28 0.41 -10.97
CA PHE A 125 5.33 -0.57 -10.71
C PHE A 125 6.26 -0.72 -11.91
N VAL A 126 7.40 -0.03 -11.86
CA VAL A 126 8.41 0.01 -12.94
C VAL A 126 9.03 -1.36 -13.13
N GLY A 127 8.98 -1.86 -14.37
CA GLY A 127 9.51 -3.17 -14.76
C GLY A 127 8.53 -4.34 -14.61
N HIS A 128 7.29 -4.09 -14.18
CA HIS A 128 6.28 -5.14 -14.07
C HIS A 128 5.89 -5.70 -15.45
N PRO A 129 5.81 -7.03 -15.65
CA PRO A 129 5.65 -7.63 -16.98
C PRO A 129 4.29 -7.37 -17.64
N ASN A 130 3.24 -7.12 -16.85
CA ASN A 130 1.88 -6.87 -17.37
C ASN A 130 1.09 -6.02 -16.39
N LEU A 131 1.42 -4.73 -16.27
CA LEU A 131 0.74 -3.81 -15.36
C LEU A 131 -0.51 -3.24 -16.04
N ILE A 132 -1.64 -3.90 -15.81
CA ILE A 132 -2.97 -3.51 -16.27
C ILE A 132 -3.97 -3.67 -15.12
N ARG A 133 -5.13 -3.01 -15.23
CA ARG A 133 -6.25 -3.18 -14.31
C ARG A 133 -6.64 -4.66 -14.18
N VAL A 134 -7.21 -5.03 -13.04
CA VAL A 134 -7.46 -6.44 -12.71
C VAL A 134 -8.84 -6.68 -12.13
N LEU A 135 -9.38 -5.71 -11.39
CA LEU A 135 -10.67 -5.80 -10.72
C LEU A 135 -11.70 -4.84 -11.32
N ASN A 136 -11.27 -3.64 -11.74
CA ASN A 136 -12.15 -2.65 -12.35
C ASN A 136 -12.18 -2.74 -13.88
N VAL A 137 -13.11 -2.01 -14.48
CA VAL A 137 -13.25 -1.88 -15.94
C VAL A 137 -12.05 -1.13 -16.54
N ASP A 138 -11.65 -1.51 -17.75
CA ASP A 138 -10.43 -1.00 -18.39
C ASP A 138 -10.52 0.49 -18.71
N GLU A 139 -11.73 1.00 -18.98
CA GLU A 139 -11.99 2.39 -19.36
C GLU A 139 -11.98 3.37 -18.17
N MET A 140 -11.86 2.85 -16.94
CA MET A 140 -11.89 3.67 -15.74
C MET A 140 -10.71 4.65 -15.71
N ASP A 141 -10.98 5.93 -15.53
CA ASP A 141 -10.00 7.02 -15.52
C ASP A 141 -9.62 7.51 -14.11
N TYR A 142 -10.18 6.86 -13.08
CA TYR A 142 -9.92 7.17 -11.67
C TYR A 142 -9.47 5.96 -10.84
N PHE A 143 -9.13 6.22 -9.57
CA PHE A 143 -8.54 5.25 -8.63
C PHE A 143 -9.38 5.16 -7.36
N PRO A 144 -10.30 4.17 -7.26
CA PRO A 144 -11.39 4.18 -6.27
C PRO A 144 -10.99 4.30 -4.80
N LEU A 145 -9.83 3.76 -4.40
CA LEU A 145 -9.42 3.78 -2.98
C LEU A 145 -8.65 5.05 -2.59
N ARG A 146 -8.47 5.99 -3.53
CA ARG A 146 -7.97 7.32 -3.18
C ARG A 146 -9.08 8.12 -2.51
N LYS A 147 -8.75 8.73 -1.37
CA LYS A 147 -9.69 9.53 -0.55
C LYS A 147 -10.24 10.79 -1.22
N GLU A 148 -9.77 11.11 -2.42
CA GLU A 148 -10.31 12.21 -3.24
C GLU A 148 -11.63 11.84 -3.94
N PHE A 149 -11.91 10.54 -4.09
CA PHE A 149 -13.13 10.07 -4.73
C PHE A 149 -14.24 9.81 -3.71
N PRO A 150 -15.49 10.22 -4.01
CA PRO A 150 -16.64 9.89 -3.19
C PRO A 150 -16.95 8.39 -3.23
N LEU A 151 -17.63 7.90 -2.19
CA LEU A 151 -18.05 6.49 -2.10
C LEU A 151 -19.01 6.10 -3.24
N GLU A 152 -19.85 7.03 -3.66
CA GLU A 152 -20.80 6.82 -4.73
C GLU A 152 -20.37 7.57 -5.99
N ASP A 153 -20.47 6.87 -7.10
CA ASP A 153 -20.26 7.43 -8.42
C ASP A 153 -21.34 8.48 -8.71
N GLN A 154 -20.91 9.73 -8.92
CA GLN A 154 -21.81 10.85 -9.21
C GLN A 154 -22.54 10.72 -10.55
N THR A 155 -22.08 9.84 -11.43
CA THR A 155 -22.67 9.62 -12.76
C THR A 155 -23.74 8.51 -12.77
N ARG A 156 -23.90 7.77 -11.66
CA ARG A 156 -24.91 6.71 -11.55
C ARG A 156 -26.30 7.27 -11.34
N THR A 157 -27.09 7.28 -12.42
CA THR A 157 -28.51 7.64 -12.40
C THR A 157 -29.45 6.48 -12.09
N ASP A 158 -28.93 5.26 -11.97
CA ASP A 158 -29.72 4.04 -11.69
C ASP A 158 -30.08 3.88 -10.21
N LYS A 159 -29.35 4.59 -9.33
CA LYS A 159 -29.63 4.70 -7.91
C LYS A 159 -30.38 6.00 -7.62
N ASP A 160 -31.68 5.99 -7.91
CA ASP A 160 -32.57 7.03 -7.42
C ASP A 160 -32.88 6.74 -5.94
N ASP A 161 -32.44 7.63 -5.05
CA ASP A 161 -32.70 7.52 -3.60
C ASP A 161 -34.20 7.43 -3.27
N GLU A 162 -35.08 7.97 -4.13
CA GLU A 162 -36.54 7.80 -4.03
C GLU A 162 -36.94 6.32 -4.10
N MET A 163 -36.27 5.55 -4.95
CA MET A 163 -36.55 4.12 -5.19
C MET A 163 -36.03 3.21 -4.06
N PHE A 164 -35.20 3.75 -3.16
CA PHE A 164 -34.69 3.05 -1.97
C PHE A 164 -35.28 3.60 -0.65
N GLY A 165 -36.32 4.44 -0.73
CA GLY A 165 -36.98 5.01 0.44
C GLY A 165 -36.11 6.01 1.23
N ARG A 166 -35.01 6.48 0.62
CA ARG A 166 -34.13 7.53 1.15
C ARG A 166 -34.46 8.92 0.58
N GLY A 167 -35.21 8.97 -0.52
CA GLY A 167 -35.70 10.19 -1.17
C GLY A 167 -36.88 10.82 -0.43
N GLY A 168 -36.66 11.21 0.83
CA GLY A 168 -37.59 12.01 1.61
C GLY A 168 -36.86 13.21 2.19
N ASN A 169 -37.26 14.42 1.79
CA ASN A 169 -37.00 15.62 2.59
C ASN A 169 -37.76 15.47 3.92
N PHE A 170 -37.18 14.78 4.89
CA PHE A 170 -37.61 14.88 6.27
C PHE A 170 -37.20 16.27 6.76
N ASN A 171 -38.12 17.21 6.56
CA ASN A 171 -38.09 18.53 7.17
C ASN A 171 -38.28 18.33 8.69
N TYR A 172 -37.22 17.89 9.38
CA TYR A 172 -37.14 17.99 10.84
C TYR A 172 -37.15 19.49 11.13
N GLY A 173 -38.33 19.99 11.45
CA GLY A 173 -38.61 21.41 11.59
C GLY A 173 -37.53 22.15 12.35
N ASN A 174 -37.24 23.37 11.88
CA ASN A 174 -36.42 24.37 12.55
C ASN A 174 -36.59 24.32 14.07
N PHE A 175 -35.56 23.86 14.78
CA PHE A 175 -35.33 24.30 16.15
C PHE A 175 -34.24 25.36 16.11
N SER A 176 -34.69 26.60 16.06
CA SER A 176 -33.90 27.74 16.50
C SER A 176 -33.85 27.74 18.04
N VAL A 177 -32.62 27.69 18.55
CA VAL A 177 -32.15 27.78 19.96
C VAL A 177 -32.41 26.55 20.82
#